data_AF-X1Q2G5-F1
#
_entry.id   AF-X1Q2G5-F1
#
_cell.length_a   1.000
_cell.length_b   1.000
_cell.length_c   1.000
_cell.angle_alpha   90.00
_cell.angle_beta   90.00
_cell.angle_gamma   90.00
#
_symmetry.space_group_name_H-M   'P 1'
#
loop_
_entity.id
_entity.type
_entity.pdbx_description
1 polymer ?
#
loop_
_entity_poly.entity_id
_entity_poly.type
_entity_poly.pdbx_seq_one_letter_code
_entity_poly.pdbx_strand_id
1 'polypeptide(L)'
;KISKLEKKKQKRVKLLSELKKVKITELQSTDYYKVDSRIKLFETRVKEINRDLIKWSNKRKNYHKKMLDLYREAKEFRNFKKEMENKLKENKDVADHYYQHYLEIMNRNERDIIKKIWLKPKAKPQRREIITPRLESIIIRKKMFKQFKNERLAIALEKQKLGKKLDFYEFKLILDQSKK
;
A
#
# COMPACT_ATOMS: atom_id res chain seq x y z
N LYS A 1 5.07 9.49 111.07
CA LYS A 1 6.06 8.42 110.78
C LYS A 1 5.94 7.89 109.33
N ILE A 2 4.72 7.63 108.84
CA ILE A 2 4.41 7.13 107.49
C ILE A 2 4.88 8.07 106.36
N SER A 3 4.57 9.36 106.40
CA SER A 3 5.02 10.35 105.38
C SER A 3 6.55 10.40 105.18
N LYS A 4 7.34 10.22 106.24
CA LYS A 4 8.81 10.15 106.14
C LYS A 4 9.27 8.86 105.44
N LEU A 5 8.55 7.75 105.62
CA LEU A 5 8.81 6.48 104.93
C LEU A 5 8.39 6.57 103.45
N GLU A 6 7.27 7.22 103.13
CA GLU A 6 6.81 7.49 101.77
C GLU A 6 7.85 8.27 100.95
N LYS A 7 8.36 9.37 101.53
CA LYS A 7 9.41 10.19 100.90
C LYS A 7 10.71 9.41 100.70
N LYS A 8 11.08 8.53 101.65
CA LYS A 8 12.25 7.62 101.51
C LYS A 8 12.02 6.60 100.39
N LYS A 9 10.82 6.03 100.29
CA LYS A 9 10.43 5.11 99.22
C LYS A 9 10.53 5.78 97.85
N GLN A 10 9.96 6.97 97.67
CA GLN A 10 10.03 7.72 96.41
C GLN A 10 11.47 8.07 96.00
N LYS A 11 12.32 8.48 96.96
CA LYS A 11 13.74 8.70 96.69
C LYS A 11 14.44 7.43 96.22
N ARG A 12 14.20 6.29 96.88
CA ARG A 12 14.77 5.00 96.46
C ARG A 12 14.28 4.56 95.09
N VAL A 13 12.99 4.76 94.78
CA VAL A 13 12.42 4.43 93.47
C VAL A 13 13.07 5.26 92.35
N LYS A 14 13.29 6.56 92.57
CA LYS A 14 14.03 7.41 91.61
C LYS A 14 15.48 6.92 91.42
N LEU A 15 16.18 6.62 92.51
CA LEU A 15 17.56 6.12 92.45
C LEU A 15 17.65 4.79 91.70
N LEU A 16 16.65 3.93 91.87
CA LEU A 16 16.57 2.63 91.20
C LEU A 16 16.25 2.77 89.70
N SER A 17 15.47 3.80 89.31
CA SER A 17 15.22 4.07 87.90
C SER A 17 16.43 4.70 87.19
N GLU A 18 17.18 5.55 87.89
CA GLU A 18 18.45 6.11 87.42
C GLU A 18 19.50 5.01 87.24
N LEU A 19 19.70 4.13 88.22
CA LEU A 19 20.60 2.97 88.11
C LEU A 19 20.22 2.03 86.97
N LYS A 20 18.92 1.81 86.73
CA LYS A 20 18.45 1.03 85.58
C LYS A 20 18.82 1.69 84.25
N LYS A 21 18.67 3.00 84.12
CA LYS A 21 19.06 3.73 82.90
C LYS A 21 20.57 3.64 82.65
N VAL A 22 21.38 3.84 83.68
CA VAL A 22 22.85 3.71 83.61
C VAL A 22 23.25 2.31 83.15
N LYS A 23 22.64 1.27 83.71
CA LYS A 23 22.92 -0.12 83.33
C LYS A 23 22.53 -0.45 81.89
N ILE A 24 21.43 0.14 81.38
CA ILE A 24 21.04 0.01 79.97
C ILE A 24 22.08 0.70 79.06
N THR A 25 22.55 1.89 79.43
CA THR A 25 23.58 2.60 78.64
C THR A 25 24.92 1.88 78.68
N GLU A 26 25.31 1.31 79.82
CA GLU A 26 26.52 0.47 79.93
C GLU A 26 26.39 -0.77 79.05
N LEU A 27 25.26 -1.47 79.09
CA LEU A 27 24.99 -2.60 78.20
C LEU A 27 25.08 -2.19 76.73
N GLN A 28 24.49 -1.06 76.33
CA GLN A 28 24.62 -0.54 74.95
C GLN A 28 26.04 -0.13 74.57
N SER A 29 26.88 0.22 75.55
CA SER A 29 28.30 0.55 75.34
C SER A 29 29.21 -0.68 75.24
N THR A 30 28.72 -1.87 75.62
CA THR A 30 29.48 -3.12 75.49
C THR A 30 29.74 -3.43 74.02
N ASP A 31 30.89 -4.06 73.76
CA ASP A 31 31.31 -4.37 72.39
C ASP A 31 30.35 -5.32 71.67
N TYR A 32 29.60 -6.14 72.42
CA TYR A 32 28.53 -6.97 71.88
C TYR A 32 27.46 -6.14 71.14
N TYR A 33 26.91 -5.09 71.75
CA TYR A 33 25.87 -4.26 71.12
C TYR A 33 26.40 -3.43 69.95
N LYS A 34 27.67 -3.01 70.00
CA LYS A 34 28.33 -2.36 68.85
C LYS A 34 28.43 -3.31 67.66
N VAL A 35 28.82 -4.56 67.90
CA VAL A 35 28.91 -5.60 66.86
C VAL A 35 27.52 -5.94 66.32
N ASP A 36 26.52 -6.16 67.18
CA ASP A 36 25.13 -6.43 66.77
C ASP A 36 24.54 -5.28 65.94
N SER A 37 24.80 -4.03 66.33
CA SER A 37 24.36 -2.85 65.55
C SER A 37 25.03 -2.78 64.18
N ARG A 38 26.32 -3.14 64.09
CA ARG A 38 27.03 -3.24 62.79
C ARG A 38 26.45 -4.36 61.93
N ILE A 39 26.15 -5.52 62.51
CA ILE A 39 25.52 -6.65 61.80
C ILE A 39 24.18 -6.20 61.23
N LYS A 40 23.31 -5.57 62.03
CA LYS A 40 22.02 -5.04 61.56
C LYS A 40 22.16 -4.01 60.44
N LEU A 41 23.17 -3.15 60.52
CA LEU A 41 23.47 -2.19 59.46
C LEU A 41 23.86 -2.92 58.16
N PHE A 42 24.72 -3.93 58.25
CA PHE A 42 25.13 -4.73 57.10
C PHE A 42 23.98 -5.53 56.51
N GLU A 43 23.12 -6.16 57.33
CA GLU A 43 21.91 -6.84 56.86
C GLU A 43 21.00 -5.88 56.08
N THR A 44 20.83 -4.66 56.57
CA THR A 44 20.03 -3.63 55.89
C THR A 44 20.63 -3.29 54.52
N ARG A 45 21.95 -3.06 54.46
CA ARG A 45 22.68 -2.79 53.21
C ARG A 45 22.60 -3.96 52.23
N VAL A 46 22.71 -5.20 52.71
CA VAL A 46 22.59 -6.40 51.86
C VAL A 46 21.17 -6.50 51.28
N LYS A 47 20.14 -6.20 52.07
CA LYS A 47 18.75 -6.14 51.57
C LYS A 47 18.58 -5.06 50.50
N GLU A 48 19.19 -3.89 50.67
CA GLU A 48 19.18 -2.82 49.67
C GLU A 48 19.86 -3.24 48.37
N ILE A 49 21.07 -3.81 48.45
CA ILE A 49 21.82 -4.34 47.30
C ILE A 49 20.98 -5.39 46.55
N ASN A 50 20.31 -6.29 47.27
CA ASN A 50 19.43 -7.29 46.65
C ASN A 50 18.23 -6.67 45.93
N ARG A 51 17.61 -5.63 46.51
CA ARG A 51 16.51 -4.90 45.85
C ARG A 51 17.00 -4.23 44.55
N ASP A 52 18.16 -3.60 44.60
CA ASP A 52 18.75 -2.98 43.42
C ASP A 52 19.11 -4.01 42.34
N LEU A 53 19.69 -5.15 42.73
CA LEU A 53 19.98 -6.25 41.81
C LEU A 53 18.71 -6.77 41.11
N ILE A 54 17.62 -6.95 41.86
CA ILE A 54 16.33 -7.37 41.27
C ILE A 54 15.82 -6.31 40.29
N LYS A 55 15.88 -5.03 40.67
CA LYS A 55 15.46 -3.91 39.81
C LYS A 55 16.27 -3.87 38.51
N TRP A 56 17.59 -3.97 38.60
CA TRP A 56 18.48 -3.98 37.43
C TRP A 56 18.29 -5.23 36.56
N SER A 57 18.09 -6.39 37.17
CA SER A 57 17.80 -7.64 36.47
C SER A 57 16.50 -7.54 35.66
N ASN A 58 15.43 -6.99 36.27
CA ASN A 58 14.16 -6.76 35.58
C ASN A 58 14.30 -5.73 34.46
N LYS A 59 15.05 -4.64 34.69
CA LYS A 59 15.33 -3.62 33.68
C LYS A 59 16.08 -4.22 32.48
N ARG A 60 17.09 -5.06 32.73
CA ARG A 60 17.84 -5.80 31.70
C ARG A 60 16.93 -6.71 30.88
N LYS A 61 16.07 -7.50 31.53
CA LYS A 61 15.10 -8.38 30.85
C LYS A 61 14.16 -7.58 29.94
N ASN A 62 13.66 -6.44 30.42
CA ASN A 62 12.78 -5.58 29.63
C ASN A 62 13.50 -4.97 28.42
N TYR A 63 14.74 -4.51 28.57
CA TYR A 63 15.52 -4.03 27.43
C TYR A 63 15.82 -5.15 26.43
N HIS A 64 16.14 -6.35 26.90
CA HIS A 64 16.36 -7.49 26.03
C HIS A 64 15.11 -7.84 25.23
N LYS A 65 13.92 -7.82 25.87
CA LYS A 65 12.64 -8.02 25.17
C LYS A 65 12.43 -6.96 24.07
N LYS A 66 12.59 -5.67 24.40
CA LYS A 66 12.47 -4.57 23.41
C LYS A 66 13.47 -4.71 22.27
N MET A 67 14.71 -5.11 22.56
CA MET A 67 15.71 -5.38 21.54
C MET A 67 15.24 -6.48 20.60
N LEU A 68 14.76 -7.62 21.13
CA LEU A 68 14.26 -8.72 20.31
C LEU A 68 13.08 -8.29 19.42
N ASP A 69 12.16 -7.48 19.94
CA ASP A 69 11.02 -6.96 19.18
C ASP A 69 11.50 -6.08 18.01
N LEU A 70 12.45 -5.15 18.25
CA LEU A 70 13.07 -4.34 17.20
C LEU A 70 13.80 -5.19 16.14
N TYR A 71 14.48 -6.26 16.56
CA TYR A 71 15.13 -7.18 15.63
C TYR A 71 14.14 -7.92 14.73
N ARG A 72 12.97 -8.30 15.27
CA ARG A 72 11.90 -8.93 14.50
C ARG A 72 11.33 -7.94 13.48
N GLU A 73 11.04 -6.73 13.91
CA GLU A 73 10.53 -5.66 13.06
C GLU A 73 11.52 -5.33 11.91
N ALA A 74 12.81 -5.20 12.22
CA ALA A 74 13.85 -4.98 11.22
C ALA A 74 13.95 -6.14 10.20
N LYS A 75 13.70 -7.38 10.64
CA LYS A 75 13.66 -8.55 9.76
C LYS A 75 12.44 -8.50 8.82
N GLU A 76 11.29 -8.08 9.32
CA GLU A 76 10.08 -7.88 8.51
C GLU A 76 10.31 -6.80 7.45
N PHE A 77 10.88 -5.65 7.82
CA PHE A 77 11.23 -4.61 6.84
C PHE A 77 12.22 -5.11 5.78
N ARG A 78 13.19 -5.94 6.15
CA ARG A 78 14.12 -6.55 5.20
C ARG A 78 13.41 -7.47 4.21
N ASN A 79 12.42 -8.23 4.66
CA ASN A 79 11.62 -9.09 3.79
C ASN A 79 10.72 -8.26 2.87
N PHE A 80 10.05 -7.23 3.41
CA PHE A 80 9.22 -6.31 2.65
C PHE A 80 10.02 -5.60 1.55
N LYS A 81 11.24 -5.13 1.88
CA LYS A 81 12.15 -4.53 0.90
C LYS A 81 12.42 -5.49 -0.26
N LYS A 82 12.76 -6.75 0.02
CA LYS A 82 13.01 -7.76 -1.02
C LYS A 82 11.78 -8.03 -1.89
N GLU A 83 10.60 -8.12 -1.26
CA GLU A 83 9.35 -8.30 -1.99
C GLU A 83 9.10 -7.12 -2.94
N MET A 84 9.38 -5.90 -2.49
CA MET A 84 9.25 -4.70 -3.33
C MET A 84 10.27 -4.64 -4.45
N GLU A 85 11.52 -5.02 -4.20
CA GLU A 85 12.54 -5.15 -5.24
C GLU A 85 12.11 -6.17 -6.31
N ASN A 86 11.54 -7.31 -5.90
CA ASN A 86 11.03 -8.31 -6.83
C ASN A 86 9.87 -7.79 -7.68
N LYS A 87 8.86 -7.15 -7.04
CA LYS A 87 7.72 -6.57 -7.78
C LYS A 87 8.16 -5.46 -8.74
N LEU A 88 9.15 -4.65 -8.35
CA LEU A 88 9.71 -3.62 -9.22
C LEU A 88 10.40 -4.25 -10.44
N LYS A 89 11.16 -5.33 -10.22
CA LYS A 89 11.80 -6.07 -11.31
C LYS A 89 10.77 -6.68 -12.26
N GLU A 90 9.75 -7.35 -11.75
CA GLU A 90 8.65 -7.91 -12.55
C GLU A 90 7.96 -6.83 -13.38
N ASN A 91 7.63 -5.68 -12.78
CA ASN A 91 7.02 -4.57 -13.49
C ASN A 91 7.94 -3.99 -14.56
N LYS A 92 9.25 -3.90 -14.30
CA LYS A 92 10.23 -3.49 -15.29
C LYS A 92 10.27 -4.47 -16.46
N ASP A 93 10.35 -5.77 -16.18
CA ASP A 93 10.40 -6.81 -17.21
C ASP A 93 9.13 -6.78 -18.08
N VAL A 94 7.96 -6.54 -17.48
CA VAL A 94 6.69 -6.35 -18.19
C VAL A 94 6.72 -5.10 -19.07
N ALA A 95 7.19 -3.96 -18.54
CA ALA A 95 7.30 -2.72 -19.29
C ALA A 95 8.28 -2.85 -20.48
N ASP A 96 9.42 -3.50 -20.25
CA ASP A 96 10.41 -3.82 -21.29
C ASP A 96 9.77 -4.71 -22.37
N HIS A 97 8.98 -5.72 -21.98
CA HIS A 97 8.26 -6.55 -22.94
C HIS A 97 7.25 -5.75 -23.79
N TYR A 98 6.44 -4.89 -23.17
CA TYR A 98 5.52 -4.01 -23.89
C TYR A 98 6.25 -3.09 -24.86
N TYR A 99 7.40 -2.54 -24.44
CA TYR A 99 8.22 -1.68 -25.26
C TYR A 99 8.78 -2.43 -26.48
N GLN A 100 9.30 -3.65 -26.29
CA GLN A 100 9.74 -4.49 -27.40
C GLN A 100 8.60 -4.79 -28.38
N HIS A 101 7.42 -5.15 -27.88
CA HIS A 101 6.25 -5.41 -28.72
C HIS A 101 5.82 -4.17 -29.50
N TYR A 102 5.87 -2.98 -28.88
CA TYR A 102 5.62 -1.72 -29.56
C TYR A 102 6.63 -1.48 -30.70
N LEU A 103 7.93 -1.66 -30.44
CA LEU A 103 8.96 -1.53 -31.47
C LEU A 103 8.75 -2.53 -32.62
N GLU A 104 8.38 -3.77 -32.33
CA GLU A 104 8.05 -4.76 -33.35
C GLU A 104 6.89 -4.31 -34.24
N ILE A 105 5.81 -3.78 -33.65
CA ILE A 105 4.66 -3.26 -34.42
C ILE A 105 5.09 -2.09 -35.29
N MET A 106 5.85 -1.13 -34.75
CA MET A 106 6.33 0.02 -35.51
C MET A 106 7.22 -0.40 -36.67
N ASN A 107 8.16 -1.32 -36.43
CA ASN A 107 9.02 -1.90 -37.47
C ASN A 107 8.24 -2.69 -38.52
N ARG A 108 7.17 -3.42 -38.14
CA ARG A 108 6.26 -4.09 -39.09
C ARG A 108 5.53 -3.08 -39.96
N ASN A 109 4.96 -2.03 -39.35
CA ASN A 109 4.29 -0.95 -40.06
C ASN A 109 5.24 -0.25 -41.04
N GLU A 110 6.48 0.03 -40.63
CA GLU A 110 7.50 0.59 -41.53
C GLU A 110 7.84 -0.36 -42.68
N ARG A 111 8.04 -1.66 -42.42
CA ARG A 111 8.26 -2.66 -43.48
C ARG A 111 7.08 -2.75 -44.43
N ASP A 112 5.85 -2.67 -43.94
CA ASP A 112 4.64 -2.69 -44.76
C ASP A 112 4.46 -1.40 -45.58
N ILE A 113 4.85 -0.25 -45.02
CA ILE A 113 4.92 1.02 -45.74
C ILE A 113 5.98 0.96 -46.84
N ILE A 114 7.19 0.49 -46.54
CA ILE A 114 8.28 0.30 -47.50
C ILE A 114 7.84 -0.67 -48.60
N LYS A 115 7.23 -1.81 -48.25
CA LYS A 115 6.66 -2.73 -49.23
C LYS A 115 5.60 -2.06 -50.09
N LYS A 116 4.67 -1.29 -49.54
CA LYS A 116 3.68 -0.53 -50.32
C LYS A 116 4.33 0.52 -51.24
N ILE A 117 5.44 1.14 -50.82
CA ILE A 117 6.16 2.13 -51.61
C ILE A 117 6.93 1.45 -52.76
N TRP A 118 7.62 0.34 -52.51
CA TRP A 118 8.43 -0.38 -53.48
C TRP A 118 7.62 -1.30 -54.41
N LEU A 119 6.54 -1.93 -53.91
CA LEU A 119 5.61 -2.76 -54.68
C LEU A 119 4.45 -1.96 -55.26
N LYS A 120 4.45 -0.62 -55.20
CA LYS A 120 3.54 0.16 -56.03
C LYS A 120 3.83 -0.24 -57.48
N PRO A 121 2.92 -0.96 -58.17
CA PRO A 121 3.13 -1.20 -59.58
C PRO A 121 3.21 0.19 -60.20
N LYS A 122 4.30 0.49 -60.93
CA LYS A 122 4.37 1.70 -61.76
C LYS A 122 3.04 1.77 -62.47
N ALA A 123 2.23 2.78 -62.15
CA ALA A 123 0.91 2.93 -62.74
C ALA A 123 1.16 2.95 -64.24
N LYS A 124 0.77 1.86 -64.94
CA LYS A 124 0.84 1.85 -66.40
C LYS A 124 0.06 3.09 -66.83
N PRO A 125 0.63 3.97 -67.68
CA PRO A 125 -0.08 5.16 -68.10
C PRO A 125 -1.45 4.70 -68.58
N GLN A 126 -2.52 5.20 -67.94
CA GLN A 126 -3.89 4.90 -68.35
C GLN A 126 -3.98 5.32 -69.80
N ARG A 127 -3.95 4.33 -70.71
CA ARG A 127 -4.29 4.57 -72.11
C ARG A 127 -5.70 5.14 -72.04
N ARG A 128 -5.89 6.37 -72.52
CA ARG A 128 -7.22 6.96 -72.66
C ARG A 128 -8.04 5.96 -73.45
N GLU A 129 -8.96 5.27 -72.78
CA GLU A 129 -9.85 4.34 -73.46
C GLU A 129 -10.64 5.17 -74.47
N ILE A 130 -10.46 4.86 -75.76
CA ILE A 130 -11.25 5.48 -76.81
C ILE A 130 -12.69 5.03 -76.54
N ILE A 131 -13.52 5.95 -76.04
CA ILE A 131 -14.91 5.65 -75.73
C ILE A 131 -15.59 5.41 -77.07
N THR A 132 -15.90 4.14 -77.35
CA THR A 132 -16.69 3.80 -78.53
C THR A 132 -18.14 4.27 -78.30
N PRO A 133 -18.90 4.61 -79.35
CA PRO A 133 -20.30 5.06 -79.21
C PRO A 133 -21.19 4.08 -78.41
N ARG A 134 -20.85 2.79 -78.45
CA ARG A 134 -21.51 1.73 -77.68
C ARG A 134 -21.24 1.84 -76.17
N LEU A 135 -20.01 2.17 -75.76
CA LEU A 135 -19.67 2.39 -74.36
C LEU A 135 -20.31 3.67 -73.81
N GLU A 136 -20.36 4.72 -74.62
CA GLU A 136 -21.02 5.99 -74.31
C GLU A 136 -22.51 5.80 -73.99
N SER A 137 -23.24 5.07 -74.86
CA SER A 137 -24.65 4.76 -74.63
C SER A 137 -24.89 3.93 -73.36
N ILE A 138 -24.00 2.99 -73.02
CA ILE A 138 -24.08 2.22 -71.77
C ILE A 138 -23.87 3.12 -70.55
N ILE A 139 -22.92 4.06 -70.61
CA ILE A 139 -22.64 5.01 -69.53
C ILE A 139 -23.84 5.94 -69.33
N ILE A 140 -24.41 6.48 -70.42
CA ILE A 140 -25.60 7.33 -70.39
C ILE A 140 -26.77 6.56 -69.79
N ARG A 141 -27.01 5.32 -70.23
CA ARG A 141 -28.09 4.48 -69.70
C ARG A 141 -27.94 4.20 -68.20
N LYS A 142 -26.72 3.92 -67.73
CA LYS A 142 -26.43 3.75 -66.29
C LYS A 142 -26.67 5.03 -65.49
N LYS A 143 -26.30 6.19 -66.04
CA LYS A 143 -26.56 7.50 -65.40
C LYS A 143 -28.06 7.77 -65.30
N MET A 144 -28.81 7.58 -66.38
CA MET A 144 -30.27 7.75 -66.37
C MET A 144 -30.96 6.80 -65.38
N PHE A 145 -30.54 5.53 -65.34
CA PHE A 145 -31.09 4.57 -64.38
C PHE A 145 -30.81 4.97 -62.91
N LYS A 146 -29.61 5.51 -62.64
CA LYS A 146 -29.25 6.01 -61.30
C LYS A 146 -30.09 7.23 -60.92
N GLN A 147 -30.32 8.16 -61.84
CA GLN A 147 -31.18 9.32 -61.62
C GLN A 147 -32.62 8.89 -61.30
N PHE A 148 -33.20 8.02 -62.13
CA PHE A 148 -34.55 7.50 -61.89
C PHE A 148 -34.69 6.79 -60.53
N LYS A 149 -33.68 6.00 -60.14
CA LYS A 149 -33.68 5.33 -58.82
C LYS A 149 -33.67 6.35 -57.67
N ASN A 150 -32.91 7.43 -57.80
CA ASN A 150 -32.83 8.49 -56.79
C ASN A 150 -34.15 9.28 -56.70
N GLU A 151 -34.80 9.56 -57.83
CA GLU A 151 -36.11 10.23 -57.85
C GLU A 151 -37.18 9.39 -57.17
N ARG A 152 -37.25 8.08 -57.47
CA ARG A 152 -38.20 7.17 -56.81
C ARG A 152 -37.95 7.05 -55.32
N LEU A 153 -36.70 7.06 -54.90
CA LEU A 153 -36.33 7.06 -53.49
C LEU A 153 -36.76 8.36 -52.80
N ALA A 154 -36.58 9.52 -53.43
CA ALA A 154 -37.03 10.80 -52.89
C ALA A 154 -38.55 10.82 -52.68
N ILE A 155 -39.32 10.36 -53.67
CA ILE A 155 -40.78 10.24 -53.59
C ILE A 155 -41.19 9.29 -52.46
N ALA A 156 -40.50 8.15 -52.31
CA ALA A 156 -40.77 7.19 -51.24
C ALA A 156 -40.53 7.80 -49.85
N LEU A 157 -39.44 8.55 -49.67
CA LEU A 157 -39.14 9.24 -48.41
C LEU A 157 -40.17 10.34 -48.09
N GLU A 158 -40.66 11.07 -49.09
CA GLU A 158 -41.75 12.04 -48.88
C GLU A 158 -43.07 11.38 -48.48
N LYS A 159 -43.45 10.27 -49.13
CA LYS A 159 -44.62 9.47 -48.73
C LYS A 159 -44.50 8.97 -47.30
N GLN A 160 -43.31 8.52 -46.89
CA GLN A 160 -43.03 8.08 -45.52
C GLN A 160 -43.25 9.22 -44.52
N LYS A 161 -42.71 10.42 -44.81
CA LYS A 161 -42.89 11.61 -43.96
C LYS A 161 -44.36 12.02 -43.83
N LEU A 162 -45.14 11.86 -44.89
CA LEU A 162 -46.56 12.18 -44.93
C LEU A 162 -47.47 11.07 -44.36
N GLY A 163 -46.90 9.96 -43.87
CA GLY A 163 -47.67 8.84 -43.31
C GLY A 163 -48.50 8.06 -44.34
N LYS A 164 -48.21 8.19 -45.63
CA LYS A 164 -48.91 7.50 -46.71
C LYS A 164 -48.38 6.06 -46.87
N LYS A 165 -49.26 5.13 -47.24
CA LYS A 165 -48.88 3.73 -47.47
C LYS A 165 -47.84 3.63 -48.60
N LEU A 166 -46.70 3.01 -48.30
CA LEU A 166 -45.62 2.75 -49.26
C LEU A 166 -45.87 1.44 -50.01
N ASP A 167 -45.52 1.41 -51.29
CA ASP A 167 -45.50 0.17 -52.07
C ASP A 167 -44.25 -0.67 -51.72
N PHE A 168 -44.30 -1.98 -51.95
CA PHE A 168 -43.23 -2.93 -51.60
C PHE A 168 -41.87 -2.52 -52.19
N TYR A 169 -41.86 -2.06 -53.45
CA TYR A 169 -40.63 -1.62 -54.12
C TYR A 169 -40.07 -0.31 -53.55
N GLU A 170 -40.93 0.60 -53.10
CA GLU A 170 -40.53 1.86 -52.46
C GLU A 170 -39.93 1.58 -51.07
N PHE A 171 -40.55 0.67 -50.31
CA PHE A 171 -40.05 0.23 -49.01
C PHE A 171 -38.68 -0.47 -49.14
N LYS A 172 -38.53 -1.37 -50.12
CA LYS A 172 -37.26 -2.04 -50.41
C LYS A 172 -36.15 -1.04 -50.76
N LEU A 173 -36.47 0.00 -51.53
CA LEU A 173 -35.51 1.05 -51.91
C LEU A 173 -34.96 1.81 -50.70
N ILE A 174 -35.80 2.13 -49.71
CA ILE A 174 -35.37 2.81 -48.48
C ILE A 174 -34.48 1.89 -47.63
N LEU A 175 -34.87 0.63 -47.46
CA LEU A 175 -34.08 -0.36 -46.68
C LEU A 175 -32.71 -0.66 -47.30
N ASP A 176 -32.63 -0.74 -48.63
CA ASP A 176 -31.37 -0.99 -49.32
C ASP A 176 -30.39 0.19 -49.17
N GLN A 177 -30.88 1.40 -48.86
CA GLN A 177 -30.03 2.56 -48.57
C GLN A 177 -29.46 2.51 -47.15
N SER A 178 -30.25 2.09 -46.14
CA SER A 178 -29.81 2.07 -44.74
C SER A 178 -28.76 1.00 -44.42
N LYS A 179 -28.57 0.02 -45.31
CA LYS A 179 -27.59 -1.07 -45.16
C LYS A 179 -26.20 -0.76 -45.73
N LYS A 180 -26.04 0.40 -46.39
CA LYS A 180 -24.74 0.89 -46.88
C LYS A 180 -24.17 1.92 -45.92
#